data_AF-A0A6P7FGD6-F1
#
_entry.id   AF-A0A6P7FGD6-F1
#
_cell.length_a   1.000
_cell.length_b   1.000
_cell.length_c   1.000
_cell.angle_alpha   90.00
_cell.angle_beta   90.00
_cell.angle_gamma   90.00
#
_symmetry.space_group_name_H-M   'P 1'
#
loop_
_entity.id
_entity.type
_entity.pdbx_description
1 polymer ?
#
loop_
_entity_poly.entity_id
_entity_poly.type
_entity_poly.pdbx_seq_one_letter_code
_entity_poly.pdbx_strand_id
1 'polypeptide(L)'
;MAESAINRRKSQLFLTNISPVTNTYNDLIKKKLKRGKFLETKTGIIKIAGMLILIFAVVFFEVQPLCDDTSNWYPYLFPISAALNIIVQLIFLFIFSMGFTVSKPSIWIYSDMAVIFVSSATTVVSSVVTLISCQGTSIDKVSQSCGMAGGVTLIVSCAAIFLMFRYVEDADLPENKKKQANESTDVDPRKSVFA
;
A
#
# COMPACT_ATOMS: atom_id res chain seq x y z
N MET A 1 -26.31 5.56 -50.16
CA MET A 1 -26.34 4.58 -49.04
C MET A 1 -24.97 3.94 -48.74
N ALA A 2 -24.05 3.82 -49.70
CA ALA A 2 -22.70 3.28 -49.44
C ALA A 2 -21.78 4.23 -48.65
N GLU A 3 -21.87 5.54 -48.90
CA GLU A 3 -21.03 6.55 -48.22
C GLU A 3 -21.29 6.65 -46.71
N SER A 4 -22.55 6.48 -46.28
CA SER A 4 -22.91 6.47 -44.85
C SER A 4 -22.32 5.27 -44.11
N ALA A 5 -22.16 4.11 -44.78
CA ALA A 5 -21.55 2.93 -44.19
C ALA A 5 -20.02 3.08 -44.08
N ILE A 6 -19.38 3.72 -45.07
CA ILE A 6 -17.95 4.00 -45.08
C ILE A 6 -17.59 5.01 -43.98
N ASN A 7 -18.38 6.08 -43.81
CA ASN A 7 -18.16 7.05 -42.74
C ASN A 7 -18.38 6.45 -41.35
N ARG A 8 -19.34 5.51 -41.19
CA ARG A 8 -19.55 4.78 -39.92
C ARG A 8 -18.37 3.88 -39.56
N ARG A 9 -17.77 3.20 -40.54
CA ARG A 9 -16.55 2.39 -40.34
C ARG A 9 -15.35 3.26 -39.99
N LYS A 10 -15.17 4.41 -40.66
CA LYS A 10 -14.10 5.36 -40.34
C LYS A 10 -14.27 5.96 -38.95
N SER A 11 -15.49 6.34 -38.55
CA SER A 11 -15.74 6.85 -37.19
C SER A 11 -15.55 5.79 -36.12
N GLN A 12 -15.94 4.52 -36.37
CA GLN A 12 -15.68 3.42 -35.44
C GLN A 12 -14.18 3.13 -35.28
N LEU A 13 -13.43 3.13 -36.39
CA LEU A 13 -11.97 2.97 -36.36
C LEU A 13 -11.28 4.11 -35.62
N PHE A 14 -11.76 5.35 -35.80
CA PHE A 14 -11.23 6.53 -35.10
C PHE A 14 -11.52 6.50 -33.60
N LEU A 15 -12.71 6.06 -33.20
CA LEU A 15 -13.07 5.86 -31.79
C LEU A 15 -12.26 4.72 -31.14
N THR A 16 -11.90 3.68 -31.88
CA THR A 16 -11.00 2.64 -31.37
C THR A 16 -9.53 3.06 -31.34
N ASN A 17 -9.12 4.07 -32.13
CA ASN A 17 -7.74 4.58 -32.17
C ASN A 17 -7.48 5.75 -31.20
N ILE A 18 -8.49 6.54 -30.83
CA ILE A 18 -8.32 7.73 -29.97
C ILE A 18 -8.23 7.42 -28.48
N SER A 19 -8.68 6.25 -28.06
CA SER A 19 -8.28 5.72 -26.76
C SER A 19 -8.09 4.22 -26.89
N PRO A 20 -6.87 3.71 -27.09
CA PRO A 20 -6.55 2.47 -26.42
C PRO A 20 -6.79 2.78 -24.95
N VAL A 21 -7.89 2.29 -24.37
CA VAL A 21 -8.06 2.30 -22.92
C VAL A 21 -6.92 1.43 -22.41
N THR A 22 -5.79 2.08 -22.13
CA THR A 22 -4.50 1.49 -21.82
C THR A 22 -4.58 0.94 -20.41
N ASN A 23 -5.23 -0.22 -20.29
CA ASN A 23 -5.64 -0.87 -19.04
C ASN A 23 -6.69 -0.04 -18.29
N THR A 24 -7.81 -0.69 -17.98
CA THR A 24 -8.75 -0.18 -16.97
C THR A 24 -7.98 0.10 -15.66
N TYR A 25 -8.34 1.12 -14.90
CA TYR A 25 -7.75 1.46 -13.59
C TYR A 25 -7.55 0.22 -12.68
N ASN A 26 -8.49 -0.73 -12.72
CA ASN A 26 -8.39 -2.02 -12.05
C ASN A 26 -7.24 -2.91 -12.54
N ASP A 27 -6.89 -2.90 -13.83
CA ASP A 27 -5.84 -3.74 -14.40
C ASP A 27 -4.43 -3.23 -14.09
N LEU A 28 -4.26 -1.92 -13.85
CA LEU A 28 -3.01 -1.34 -13.33
C LEU A 28 -2.80 -1.70 -11.85
N ILE A 29 -3.87 -1.63 -11.05
CA ILE A 29 -3.86 -2.04 -9.65
C ILE A 29 -3.60 -3.55 -9.52
N LYS A 30 -4.24 -4.38 -10.37
CA LYS A 30 -3.95 -5.82 -10.46
C LYS A 30 -2.49 -6.11 -10.79
N LYS A 31 -1.82 -5.28 -11.61
CA LYS A 31 -0.39 -5.43 -11.92
C LYS A 31 0.52 -5.13 -10.73
N LYS A 32 0.20 -4.11 -9.92
CA LYS A 32 0.94 -3.77 -8.68
C LYS A 32 0.66 -4.78 -7.54
N LEU A 33 -0.52 -5.41 -7.55
CA LEU A 33 -0.95 -6.45 -6.61
C LEU A 33 -0.65 -7.88 -7.10
N LYS A 34 0.11 -8.04 -8.20
CA LYS A 34 0.59 -9.37 -8.60
C LYS A 34 1.45 -9.95 -7.49
N ARG A 35 1.34 -11.26 -7.31
CA ARG A 35 2.05 -12.05 -6.30
C ARG A 35 3.51 -11.59 -6.17
N GLY A 36 3.93 -11.27 -4.95
CA GLY A 36 5.28 -10.84 -4.60
C GLY A 36 5.64 -9.37 -4.85
N LYS A 37 4.91 -8.63 -5.70
CA LYS A 37 5.27 -7.24 -6.06
C LYS A 37 4.88 -6.20 -5.03
N PHE A 38 4.01 -6.54 -4.08
CA PHE A 38 3.55 -5.61 -3.05
C PHE A 38 4.68 -5.14 -2.11
N LEU A 39 5.64 -6.02 -1.81
CA LEU A 39 6.79 -5.71 -0.95
C LEU A 39 7.74 -4.67 -1.57
N GLU A 40 7.81 -4.62 -2.90
CA GLU A 40 8.67 -3.68 -3.64
C GLU A 40 8.04 -2.29 -3.77
N THR A 41 6.76 -2.13 -3.39
CA THR A 41 6.08 -0.83 -3.44
C THR A 41 6.52 0.07 -2.28
N LYS A 42 6.57 1.40 -2.52
CA LYS A 42 6.84 2.40 -1.47
C LYS A 42 5.94 2.20 -0.24
N THR A 43 4.68 1.81 -0.46
CA THR A 43 3.70 1.51 0.60
C THR A 43 4.05 0.26 1.42
N GLY A 44 4.55 -0.79 0.77
CA GLY A 44 5.01 -2.00 1.44
C GLY A 44 6.23 -1.71 2.34
N ILE A 45 7.18 -0.92 1.84
CA ILE A 45 8.38 -0.51 2.59
C ILE A 45 8.00 0.31 3.83
N ILE A 46 7.09 1.29 3.70
CA ILE A 46 6.65 2.12 4.84
C ILE A 46 5.95 1.24 5.91
N LYS A 47 5.13 0.27 5.48
CA LYS A 47 4.52 -0.68 6.43
C LYS A 47 5.55 -1.50 7.18
N ILE A 48 6.56 -2.04 6.48
CA ILE A 48 7.62 -2.83 7.12
C ILE A 48 8.41 -1.97 8.10
N ALA A 49 8.77 -0.74 7.73
CA ALA A 49 9.44 0.19 8.63
C ALA A 49 8.62 0.46 9.90
N GLY A 50 7.31 0.73 9.75
CA GLY A 50 6.40 0.91 10.89
C GLY A 50 6.30 -0.32 11.80
N MET A 51 6.22 -1.52 11.22
CA MET A 51 6.23 -2.78 11.98
C MET A 51 7.53 -2.98 12.75
N LEU A 52 8.69 -2.70 12.14
CA LEU A 52 10.00 -2.82 12.79
C LEU A 52 10.13 -1.87 14.00
N ILE A 53 9.65 -0.64 13.87
CA ILE A 53 9.63 0.34 14.96
C ILE A 53 8.74 -0.17 16.11
N LEU A 54 7.57 -0.73 15.81
CA LEU A 54 6.69 -1.31 16.84
C LEU A 54 7.31 -2.53 17.53
N ILE A 55 7.96 -3.43 16.78
CA ILE A 55 8.66 -4.58 17.36
C ILE A 55 9.75 -4.10 18.31
N PHE A 56 10.54 -3.12 17.89
CA PHE A 56 11.56 -2.51 18.75
C PHE A 56 10.94 -1.93 20.03
N ALA A 57 9.82 -1.19 19.91
CA ALA A 57 9.14 -0.60 21.06
C ALA A 57 8.65 -1.66 22.07
N VAL A 58 8.08 -2.78 21.58
CA VAL A 58 7.60 -3.89 22.43
C VAL A 58 8.77 -4.59 23.12
N VAL A 59 9.82 -4.96 22.39
CA VAL A 59 10.99 -5.62 22.97
C VAL A 59 11.62 -4.73 24.03
N PHE A 60 11.72 -3.42 23.76
CA PHE A 60 12.28 -2.49 24.72
C PHE A 60 11.39 -2.31 25.96
N PHE A 61 10.06 -2.36 25.81
CA PHE A 61 9.12 -2.32 26.94
C PHE A 61 9.27 -3.53 27.86
N GLU A 62 9.39 -4.74 27.30
CA GLU A 62 9.48 -5.99 28.07
C GLU A 62 10.82 -6.13 28.83
N VAL A 63 11.89 -5.50 28.35
CA VAL A 63 13.20 -5.53 28.99
C VAL A 63 13.31 -4.48 30.11
N GLN A 64 12.42 -3.48 30.12
CA GLN A 64 12.42 -2.41 31.12
C GLN A 64 11.83 -2.88 32.46
N PRO A 65 12.34 -2.36 33.59
CA PRO A 65 11.70 -2.59 34.88
C PRO A 65 10.29 -1.99 34.88
N LEU A 66 9.33 -2.74 35.42
CA LEU A 66 7.95 -2.26 35.53
C LEU A 66 7.83 -1.12 36.55
N CYS A 67 6.85 -0.26 36.32
CA CYS A 67 6.60 0.87 37.21
C CYS A 67 5.79 0.41 38.43
N ASP A 68 6.38 0.54 39.61
CA ASP A 68 5.86 -0.04 40.86
C ASP A 68 4.48 0.51 41.29
N ASP A 69 4.16 1.76 40.95
CA ASP A 69 2.90 2.44 41.34
C ASP A 69 1.78 2.35 40.29
N THR A 70 1.81 1.33 39.41
CA THR A 70 0.82 1.19 38.33
C THR A 70 -0.19 0.07 38.58
N SER A 71 -1.40 0.23 38.02
CA SER A 71 -2.45 -0.78 38.13
C SER A 71 -2.09 -2.05 37.34
N ASN A 72 -2.65 -3.20 37.74
CA ASN A 72 -2.36 -4.53 37.16
C ASN A 72 -2.54 -4.63 35.64
N TRP A 73 -3.27 -3.71 34.99
CA TRP A 73 -3.45 -3.69 33.54
C TRP A 73 -2.29 -3.05 32.77
N TYR A 74 -1.46 -2.23 33.42
CA TYR A 74 -0.34 -1.50 32.82
C TYR A 74 0.63 -2.39 32.03
N PRO A 75 1.17 -3.49 32.61
CA PRO A 75 2.07 -4.41 31.90
C PRO A 75 1.50 -4.93 30.59
N TYR A 76 0.18 -5.10 30.50
CA TYR A 76 -0.46 -5.82 29.42
C TYR A 76 -1.01 -4.91 28.33
N LEU A 77 -1.41 -3.68 28.67
CA LEU A 77 -2.13 -2.80 27.75
C LEU A 77 -1.33 -2.49 26.48
N PHE A 78 -0.10 -2.00 26.64
CA PHE A 78 0.75 -1.64 25.50
C PHE A 78 1.20 -2.87 24.69
N PRO A 79 1.89 -3.87 25.26
CA PRO A 79 2.43 -4.97 24.46
C PRO A 79 1.34 -5.80 23.78
N ILE A 80 0.18 -6.04 24.42
CA ILE A 80 -0.93 -6.75 23.75
C ILE A 80 -1.48 -5.92 22.59
N SER A 81 -1.70 -4.62 22.79
CA SER A 81 -2.22 -3.76 21.72
C SER A 81 -1.26 -3.66 20.52
N ALA A 82 0.05 -3.54 20.78
CA ALA A 82 1.07 -3.46 19.75
C ALA A 82 1.26 -4.81 19.05
N ALA A 83 1.25 -5.92 19.79
CA ALA A 83 1.34 -7.27 19.24
C ALA A 83 0.16 -7.58 18.31
N LEU A 84 -1.08 -7.26 18.73
CA LEU A 84 -2.26 -7.40 17.87
C LEU A 84 -2.13 -6.57 16.58
N ASN A 85 -1.64 -5.34 16.68
CA ASN A 85 -1.41 -4.50 15.50
C ASN A 85 -0.38 -5.11 14.54
N ILE A 86 0.76 -5.60 15.07
CA ILE A 86 1.79 -6.28 14.27
C ILE A 86 1.21 -7.53 13.59
N ILE A 87 0.49 -8.38 14.32
CA ILE A 87 -0.12 -9.61 13.77
C ILE A 87 -1.08 -9.28 12.64
N VAL A 88 -1.98 -8.31 12.85
CA VAL A 88 -2.95 -7.89 11.86
C VAL A 88 -2.26 -7.36 10.60
N GLN A 89 -1.21 -6.56 10.76
CA GLN A 89 -0.44 -6.06 9.61
C GLN A 89 0.31 -7.15 8.87
N LEU A 90 0.89 -8.12 9.57
CA LEU A 90 1.52 -9.29 8.96
C LEU A 90 0.51 -10.11 8.14
N ILE A 91 -0.70 -10.31 8.67
CA ILE A 91 -1.79 -10.99 7.94
C ILE A 91 -2.12 -10.24 6.65
N PHE A 92 -2.32 -8.92 6.70
CA PHE A 92 -2.59 -8.15 5.49
C PHE A 92 -1.40 -8.18 4.52
N LEU A 93 -0.17 -8.00 5.00
CA LEU A 93 1.04 -8.09 4.18
C LEU A 93 1.11 -9.43 3.43
N PHE A 94 0.77 -10.53 4.11
CA PHE A 94 0.74 -11.86 3.53
C PHE A 94 -0.37 -12.02 2.48
N ILE A 95 -1.58 -11.55 2.78
CA ILE A 95 -2.71 -11.55 1.85
C ILE A 95 -2.38 -10.76 0.57
N PHE A 96 -1.79 -9.57 0.71
CA PHE A 96 -1.33 -8.78 -0.42
C PHE A 96 -0.18 -9.45 -1.19
N SER A 97 0.77 -10.09 -0.49
CA SER A 97 1.92 -10.76 -1.10
C SER A 97 1.53 -12.03 -1.87
N MET A 98 0.51 -12.77 -1.41
CA MET A 98 -0.02 -13.95 -2.10
C MET A 98 -0.84 -13.60 -3.35
N GLY A 99 -1.27 -12.34 -3.50
CA GLY A 99 -2.05 -11.90 -4.65
C GLY A 99 -3.53 -12.29 -4.57
N PHE A 100 -4.05 -12.66 -3.39
CA PHE A 100 -5.49 -12.89 -3.18
C PHE A 100 -6.33 -11.64 -3.44
N THR A 101 -5.69 -10.47 -3.43
CA THR A 101 -6.29 -9.17 -3.63
C THR A 101 -6.53 -8.80 -5.10
N VAL A 102 -6.03 -9.61 -6.06
CA VAL A 102 -6.16 -9.36 -7.51
C VAL A 102 -7.62 -9.46 -7.99
N SER A 103 -8.46 -10.28 -7.36
CA SER A 103 -9.86 -10.48 -7.76
C SER A 103 -10.75 -9.27 -7.43
N LYS A 104 -10.60 -8.71 -6.21
CA LYS A 104 -11.39 -7.56 -5.71
C LYS A 104 -10.49 -6.58 -4.95
N PRO A 105 -9.63 -5.81 -5.64
CA PRO A 105 -8.61 -5.00 -4.98
C PRO A 105 -9.19 -3.90 -4.09
N SER A 106 -10.32 -3.31 -4.48
CA SER A 106 -10.97 -2.25 -3.72
C SER A 106 -11.36 -2.68 -2.31
N ILE A 107 -12.04 -3.81 -2.16
CA ILE A 107 -12.53 -4.30 -0.86
C ILE A 107 -11.36 -4.56 0.09
N TRP A 108 -10.30 -5.22 -0.40
CA TRP A 108 -9.13 -5.53 0.41
C TRP A 108 -8.35 -4.29 0.82
N ILE A 109 -8.23 -3.31 -0.06
CA ILE A 109 -7.55 -2.04 0.23
C ILE A 109 -8.33 -1.22 1.26
N TYR A 110 -9.66 -1.09 1.13
CA TYR A 110 -10.47 -0.41 2.13
C TYR A 110 -10.48 -1.12 3.47
N SER A 111 -10.53 -2.46 3.47
CA SER A 111 -10.44 -3.26 4.69
C SER A 111 -9.10 -3.08 5.38
N ASP A 112 -8.00 -3.10 4.63
CA ASP A 112 -6.65 -2.88 5.15
C ASP A 112 -6.51 -1.47 5.77
N MET A 113 -7.00 -0.43 5.09
CA MET A 113 -7.00 0.93 5.64
C MET A 113 -7.80 1.03 6.94
N ALA A 114 -9.03 0.52 6.95
CA ALA A 114 -9.90 0.64 8.12
C ALA A 114 -9.31 -0.08 9.33
N VAL A 115 -8.85 -1.33 9.12
CA VAL A 115 -8.32 -2.14 10.21
C VAL A 115 -6.98 -1.59 10.72
N ILE A 116 -6.05 -1.22 9.83
CA ILE A 116 -4.74 -0.70 10.23
C ILE A 116 -4.87 0.68 10.88
N PHE A 117 -5.78 1.53 10.39
CA PHE A 117 -6.01 2.83 11.01
C PHE A 117 -6.52 2.68 12.45
N VAL A 118 -7.53 1.82 12.65
CA VAL A 118 -8.09 1.56 13.99
C VAL A 118 -7.05 0.93 14.90
N SER A 119 -6.33 -0.11 14.45
CA SER A 119 -5.31 -0.77 15.27
C SER A 119 -4.14 0.16 15.60
N SER A 120 -3.73 1.02 14.68
CA SER A 120 -2.65 1.98 14.91
C SER A 120 -3.08 3.10 15.85
N ALA A 121 -4.32 3.60 15.72
CA ALA A 121 -4.88 4.56 16.66
C ALA A 121 -4.95 3.98 18.08
N THR A 122 -5.39 2.72 18.25
CA THR A 122 -5.41 2.09 19.57
C THR A 122 -4.00 1.88 20.14
N THR A 123 -3.00 1.54 19.32
CA THR A 123 -1.60 1.46 19.77
C THR A 123 -1.04 2.83 20.20
N VAL A 124 -1.40 3.91 19.49
CA VAL A 124 -0.97 5.26 19.88
C VAL A 124 -1.62 5.65 21.21
N VAL A 125 -2.92 5.41 21.37
CA VAL A 125 -3.64 5.69 22.62
C VAL A 125 -3.07 4.88 23.78
N SER A 126 -2.80 3.58 23.59
CA SER A 126 -2.20 2.74 24.63
C SER A 126 -0.81 3.23 25.01
N SER A 127 0.02 3.65 24.04
CA SER A 127 1.35 4.22 24.29
C SER A 127 1.29 5.52 25.10
N VAL A 128 0.30 6.39 24.82
CA VAL A 128 0.11 7.64 25.56
C VAL A 128 -0.38 7.37 26.97
N VAL A 129 -1.34 6.45 27.14
CA VAL A 129 -1.86 6.07 28.46
C VAL A 129 -0.77 5.46 29.33
N THR A 130 0.08 4.58 28.77
CA THR A 130 1.21 4.01 29.53
C THR A 130 2.26 5.08 29.87
N LEU A 131 2.56 6.01 28.95
CA LEU A 131 3.48 7.12 29.22
C LEU A 131 2.99 8.03 30.35
N ILE A 132 1.69 8.35 30.39
CA ILE A 132 1.12 9.19 31.45
C ILE A 132 1.09 8.45 32.79
N SER A 133 0.82 7.14 32.75
CA SER A 133 0.72 6.30 33.95
C SER A 133 2.09 6.01 34.58
N CYS A 134 3.16 6.06 33.80
CA CYS A 134 4.52 5.90 34.31
C CYS A 134 5.37 7.15 34.05
N GLN A 135 5.47 8.02 35.05
CA GLN A 135 6.38 9.17 35.05
C GLN A 135 7.82 8.77 35.41
N GLY A 136 8.26 7.61 34.90
CA GLY A 136 9.55 7.01 35.20
C GLY A 136 10.73 7.72 34.52
N THR A 137 11.82 6.98 34.45
CA THR A 137 13.12 7.45 33.95
C THR A 137 13.06 7.83 32.47
N SER A 138 14.10 8.51 31.98
CA SER A 138 14.25 8.83 30.55
C SER A 138 14.21 7.61 29.63
N ILE A 139 14.53 6.42 30.15
CA ILE A 139 14.57 5.16 29.41
C ILE A 139 13.15 4.67 29.09
N ASP A 140 12.22 4.79 30.04
CA ASP A 140 10.83 4.36 29.86
C ASP A 140 10.22 5.11 28.68
N LYS A 141 10.41 6.44 28.66
CA LYS A 141 9.94 7.35 27.61
C LYS A 141 10.37 6.95 26.20
N VAL A 142 11.50 6.26 26.04
CA VAL A 142 11.98 5.79 24.73
C VAL A 142 11.04 4.74 24.16
N SER A 143 10.61 3.76 24.97
CA SER A 143 9.72 2.69 24.50
C SER A 143 8.37 3.27 24.05
N GLN A 144 7.74 4.11 24.87
CA GLN A 144 6.43 4.66 24.49
C GLN A 144 6.55 5.66 23.33
N SER A 145 7.62 6.45 23.25
CA SER A 145 7.87 7.34 22.11
C SER A 145 8.07 6.56 20.82
N CYS A 146 8.80 5.44 20.86
CA CYS A 146 8.91 4.51 19.72
C CYS A 146 7.56 3.88 19.38
N GLY A 147 6.75 3.49 20.36
CA GLY A 147 5.39 2.99 20.16
C GLY A 147 4.50 3.99 19.42
N MET A 148 4.53 5.27 19.84
CA MET A 148 3.84 6.37 19.17
C MET A 148 4.36 6.59 17.75
N ALA A 149 5.68 6.65 17.56
CA ALA A 149 6.29 6.84 16.25
C ALA A 149 5.94 5.69 15.28
N GLY A 150 5.96 4.45 15.75
CA GLY A 150 5.53 3.28 14.98
C GLY A 150 4.05 3.38 14.57
N GLY A 151 3.16 3.66 15.53
CA GLY A 151 1.73 3.84 15.25
C GLY A 151 1.43 4.96 14.25
N VAL A 152 2.10 6.12 14.38
CA VAL A 152 1.95 7.24 13.43
C VAL A 152 2.47 6.87 12.04
N THR A 153 3.62 6.20 11.95
CA THR A 153 4.18 5.73 10.67
C THR A 153 3.20 4.81 9.94
N LEU A 154 2.46 3.99 10.69
CA LEU A 154 1.47 3.09 10.14
C LEU A 154 0.19 3.80 9.68
N ILE A 155 -0.24 4.84 10.39
CA ILE A 155 -1.32 5.73 9.91
C ILE A 155 -0.90 6.42 8.61
N VAL A 156 0.34 6.91 8.52
CA VAL A 156 0.90 7.47 7.29
C VAL A 156 0.94 6.41 6.17
N SER A 157 1.22 5.14 6.51
CA SER A 157 1.16 4.04 5.54
C SER A 157 -0.25 3.84 4.97
N CYS A 158 -1.31 4.04 5.76
CA CYS A 158 -2.69 3.99 5.27
C CYS A 158 -2.95 5.12 4.26
N ALA A 159 -2.50 6.33 4.57
CA ALA A 159 -2.59 7.47 3.64
C ALA A 159 -1.80 7.21 2.36
N ALA A 160 -0.61 6.61 2.44
CA ALA A 160 0.19 6.24 1.29
C ALA A 160 -0.49 5.18 0.41
N ILE A 161 -1.15 4.18 1.01
CA ILE A 161 -1.94 3.19 0.25
C ILE A 161 -3.16 3.84 -0.38
N PHE A 162 -3.78 4.81 0.28
CA PHE A 162 -4.93 5.52 -0.26
C PHE A 162 -4.53 6.35 -1.47
N LEU A 163 -3.39 7.03 -1.39
CA LEU A 163 -2.83 7.75 -2.52
C LEU A 163 -2.39 6.80 -3.63
N MET A 164 -1.74 5.67 -3.32
CA MET A 164 -1.35 4.66 -4.32
C MET A 164 -2.57 4.07 -5.04
N PHE A 165 -3.66 3.85 -4.30
CA PHE A 165 -4.92 3.39 -4.87
C PHE A 165 -5.52 4.50 -5.73
N ARG A 166 -5.75 5.70 -5.19
CA ARG A 166 -6.52 6.77 -5.84
C ARG A 166 -5.77 7.50 -6.95
N TYR A 167 -4.47 7.70 -6.79
CA TYR A 167 -3.58 8.37 -7.73
C TYR A 167 -2.60 7.34 -8.28
N VAL A 168 -2.84 6.94 -9.52
CA VAL A 168 -1.85 6.21 -10.29
C VAL A 168 -0.77 7.21 -10.64
N GLU A 169 0.38 7.19 -9.95
CA GLU A 169 1.60 7.71 -10.56
C GLU A 169 1.79 6.91 -11.86
N ASP A 170 1.72 7.58 -13.02
CA ASP A 170 2.20 7.11 -14.33
C ASP A 170 3.74 6.94 -14.33
N ALA A 171 4.29 6.45 -13.22
CA ALA A 171 5.67 6.04 -13.09
C ALA A 171 5.72 4.56 -13.44
N ASP A 172 6.62 4.21 -14.35
CA ASP A 172 6.88 2.87 -14.87
C ASP A 172 5.98 2.43 -16.03
N LEU A 173 5.85 3.30 -17.04
CA LEU A 173 6.15 2.81 -18.38
C LEU A 173 7.61 2.37 -18.34
N PRO A 174 7.96 1.07 -18.41
CA PRO A 174 9.34 0.69 -18.66
C PRO A 174 9.76 1.41 -19.93
N GLU A 175 10.91 2.10 -19.90
CA GLU A 175 11.47 2.82 -21.07
C GLU A 175 11.51 1.96 -22.35
N ASN A 176 11.43 0.63 -22.22
CA ASN A 176 11.27 -0.31 -23.32
C ASN A 176 9.99 -0.13 -24.16
N LYS A 177 8.94 0.55 -23.66
CA LYS A 177 7.77 0.89 -24.48
C LYS A 177 7.86 2.24 -25.19
N LYS A 178 8.78 3.13 -24.79
CA LYS A 178 9.07 4.35 -25.55
C LYS A 178 9.95 4.08 -26.76
N LYS A 179 10.78 3.02 -26.74
CA LYS A 179 11.59 2.63 -27.90
C LYS A 179 10.81 1.86 -28.98
N GLN A 180 9.84 1.00 -28.62
CA GLN A 180 9.07 0.24 -29.62
C GLN A 180 8.08 1.09 -30.44
N ALA A 181 7.69 2.28 -29.98
CA ALA A 181 6.84 3.19 -30.76
C ALA A 181 7.61 4.00 -31.81
N ASN A 182 8.94 4.05 -31.73
CA ASN A 182 9.78 4.82 -32.66
C ASN A 182 10.64 3.94 -33.59
N GLU A 183 10.48 2.62 -33.56
CA GLU A 183 11.32 1.69 -34.31
C GLU A 183 10.48 0.54 -34.90
N SER A 184 9.46 0.87 -35.70
CA SER A 184 8.87 -0.06 -36.69
C SER A 184 7.91 0.65 -37.64
N THR A 185 8.43 1.48 -38.53
CA THR A 185 7.83 1.66 -39.86
C THR A 185 8.86 2.26 -40.81
N ASP A 186 9.91 1.48 -41.10
CA ASP A 186 10.54 1.60 -42.41
C ASP A 186 9.57 0.93 -43.38
N VAL A 187 8.64 1.73 -43.92
CA VAL A 187 7.67 1.28 -44.92
C VAL A 187 8.44 1.16 -46.21
N ASP A 188 8.86 -0.07 -46.53
CA ASP A 188 9.44 -0.44 -47.81
C ASP A 188 8.42 -0.08 -48.93
N PRO A 189 8.69 0.93 -49.78
CA PRO A 189 7.69 1.49 -50.68
C PRO A 189 7.69 0.73 -52.00
N ARG A 190 7.58 -0.60 -51.98
CA ARG A 190 7.46 -1.41 -53.20
C ARG A 190 6.87 -2.80 -52.91
N LYS A 191 5.55 -2.85 -52.80
CA LYS A 191 4.76 -3.87 -53.51
C LYS A 191 3.30 -3.46 -53.61
N SER A 192 2.92 -3.30 -54.87
CA SER A 192 1.68 -2.77 -55.42
C SER A 192 0.50 -3.74 -55.31
N VAL A 193 -0.67 -3.14 -55.11
CA VAL A 193 -1.91 -3.31 -55.91
C VAL A 193 -2.15 -4.69 -56.51
N PHE A 194 -3.22 -5.36 -56.06
CA PHE A 194 -4.22 -6.06 -56.89
C PHE A 194 -5.53 -6.06 -56.08
N ALA A 195 -6.56 -5.36 -56.54
CA ALA A 195 -7.65 -5.84 -57.41
C ALA A 195 -8.69 -6.63 -56.61
#